data_AF-A0A5E6SMW8-F1
#
_entry.id   AF-A0A5E6SMW8-F1
#
_cell.length_a   1.000
_cell.length_b   1.000
_cell.length_c   1.000
_cell.angle_alpha   90.00
_cell.angle_beta   90.00
_cell.angle_gamma   90.00
#
_symmetry.space_group_name_H-M   'P 1'
#
loop_
_entity.id
_entity.type
_entity.pdbx_description
1 polymer ?
#
loop_
_entity_poly.entity_id
_entity_poly.type
_entity_poly.pdbx_seq_one_letter_code
_entity_poly.pdbx_strand_id
1 'polypeptide(L)'
;MGKFPGASQAVYEAAIRGDFHQINALVAAGANLNGLNSNGDTLLQEMVFWLAEDQSQLCGEILRLLLQLGADPNILGDEGSSALTAAMLCMDSELLGILLSAGADPNQPKGLCESDSFYDWAELDYCYNVWMRDNEEFELMSPPEEPTDADQVSEESYLDYLDRMAVKYGVRRPDHLFLLRSYGAKSAHEIKG
;
A
#
# COMPACT_ATOMS: atom_id res chain seq x y z
N MET A 1 -6.76 26.55 8.61
CA MET A 1 -8.02 25.80 8.44
C MET A 1 -7.65 24.32 8.57
N GLY A 2 -8.48 23.50 9.22
CA GLY A 2 -8.23 22.06 9.31
C GLY A 2 -8.30 21.40 7.93
N LYS A 3 -7.63 20.25 7.75
CA LYS A 3 -7.68 19.46 6.52
C LYS A 3 -9.10 18.93 6.27
N PHE A 4 -9.75 18.42 7.31
CA PHE A 4 -11.08 17.82 7.24
C PHE A 4 -12.18 18.75 7.76
N PRO A 5 -13.44 18.54 7.37
CA PRO A 5 -14.57 19.24 7.95
C PRO A 5 -14.94 18.70 9.35
N GLY A 6 -15.22 19.61 10.28
CA GLY A 6 -15.91 19.30 11.55
C GLY A 6 -15.27 18.17 12.37
N ALA A 7 -16.08 17.16 12.72
CA ALA A 7 -15.66 16.07 13.61
C ALA A 7 -14.55 15.18 13.01
N SER A 8 -14.46 15.07 11.68
CA SER A 8 -13.40 14.29 11.01
C SER A 8 -12.02 14.93 11.23
N GLN A 9 -11.94 16.27 11.33
CA GLN A 9 -10.70 16.95 11.71
C GLN A 9 -10.29 16.63 13.15
N ALA A 10 -11.26 16.59 14.05
CA ALA A 10 -10.99 16.23 15.44
C ALA A 10 -10.49 14.78 15.56
N VAL A 11 -11.02 13.86 14.74
CA VAL A 11 -10.52 12.48 14.67
C VAL A 11 -9.08 12.44 14.15
N TYR A 12 -8.78 13.13 13.05
CA TYR A 12 -7.43 13.21 12.49
C TYR A 12 -6.41 13.76 13.52
N GLU A 13 -6.76 14.83 14.22
CA GLU A 13 -5.89 15.41 15.26
C GLU A 13 -5.72 14.48 16.47
N ALA A 14 -6.77 13.75 16.87
CA ALA A 14 -6.68 12.76 17.93
C ALA A 14 -5.78 11.58 17.52
N ALA A 15 -5.88 11.14 16.26
CA ALA A 15 -5.06 10.10 15.66
C ALA A 15 -3.57 10.47 15.65
N ILE A 16 -3.23 11.68 15.20
CA ILE A 16 -1.85 12.22 15.27
C ILE A 16 -1.30 12.25 16.69
N ARG A 17 -2.15 12.54 17.70
CA ARG A 17 -1.74 12.57 19.10
C ARG A 17 -1.68 11.18 19.75
N GLY A 18 -2.08 10.11 19.04
CA GLY A 18 -2.24 8.78 19.62
C GLY A 18 -3.34 8.69 20.69
N ASP A 19 -4.35 9.57 20.65
CA ASP A 19 -5.43 9.61 21.64
C ASP A 19 -6.57 8.65 21.26
N PHE A 20 -6.34 7.36 21.49
CA PHE A 20 -7.31 6.28 21.21
C PHE A 20 -8.67 6.51 21.88
N HIS A 21 -8.71 7.09 23.09
CA HIS A 21 -9.95 7.35 23.82
C HIS A 21 -10.77 8.43 23.11
N GLN A 22 -10.13 9.53 22.70
CA GLN A 22 -10.78 10.60 21.97
C GLN A 22 -11.30 10.13 20.59
N ILE A 23 -10.54 9.31 19.87
CA ILE A 23 -11.00 8.72 18.60
C ILE A 23 -12.29 7.94 18.81
N ASN A 24 -12.33 7.03 19.79
CA ASN A 24 -13.51 6.24 20.11
C ASN A 24 -14.72 7.12 20.47
N ALA A 25 -14.52 8.14 21.30
CA ALA A 25 -15.58 9.06 21.71
C ALA A 25 -16.16 9.85 20.52
N LEU A 26 -15.30 10.33 19.62
CA LEU A 26 -15.71 11.08 18.43
C LEU A 26 -16.49 10.21 17.45
N VAL A 27 -16.01 8.99 17.19
CA VAL A 27 -16.71 8.04 16.32
C VAL A 27 -18.05 7.62 16.92
N ALA A 28 -18.11 7.34 18.23
CA ALA A 28 -19.37 7.06 18.92
C ALA A 28 -20.38 8.23 18.87
N ALA A 29 -19.88 9.47 18.76
CA ALA A 29 -20.70 10.66 18.55
C ALA A 29 -21.10 10.89 17.08
N GLY A 30 -20.72 10.00 16.15
CA GLY A 30 -21.08 10.05 14.74
C GLY A 30 -20.07 10.76 13.83
N ALA A 31 -18.81 10.88 14.23
CA ALA A 31 -17.77 11.38 13.33
C ALA A 31 -17.64 10.50 12.09
N ASN A 32 -17.56 11.12 10.91
CA ASN A 32 -17.42 10.41 9.64
C ASN A 32 -15.93 10.08 9.38
N LEU A 33 -15.62 8.79 9.20
CA LEU A 33 -14.26 8.32 8.87
C LEU A 33 -14.00 8.23 7.36
N ASN A 34 -15.06 8.29 6.54
CA ASN A 34 -15.01 8.04 5.10
C ASN A 34 -15.22 9.33 4.27
N GLY A 35 -15.00 10.49 4.89
CA GLY A 35 -15.05 11.79 4.23
C GLY A 35 -13.71 12.19 3.62
N LEU A 36 -13.77 13.11 2.66
CA LEU A 36 -12.58 13.72 2.05
C LEU A 36 -12.17 15.00 2.77
N ASN A 37 -10.86 15.27 2.76
CA ASN A 37 -10.27 16.53 3.20
C ASN A 37 -10.39 17.61 2.11
N SER A 38 -9.84 18.81 2.37
CA SER A 38 -9.80 19.92 1.41
C SER A 38 -8.95 19.67 0.15
N ASN A 39 -8.09 18.65 0.17
CA ASN A 39 -7.25 18.24 -0.95
C ASN A 39 -7.88 17.09 -1.77
N GLY A 40 -9.03 16.55 -1.33
CA GLY A 40 -9.66 15.40 -1.95
C GLY A 40 -9.18 14.05 -1.44
N ASP A 41 -8.37 13.98 -0.38
CA ASP A 41 -7.89 12.72 0.20
C ASP A 41 -8.83 12.20 1.28
N THR A 42 -8.93 10.88 1.39
CA THR A 42 -9.59 10.21 2.52
C THR A 42 -8.80 10.36 3.82
N LEU A 43 -9.48 10.17 4.96
CA LEU A 43 -8.83 10.11 6.26
C LEU A 43 -7.72 9.04 6.30
N LEU A 44 -7.97 7.86 5.72
CA LEU A 44 -6.99 6.77 5.72
C LEU A 44 -5.77 7.09 4.85
N GLN A 45 -5.92 7.75 3.70
CA GLN A 45 -4.76 8.19 2.90
C GLN A 45 -3.87 9.15 3.67
N GLU A 46 -4.47 10.19 4.28
CA GLU A 46 -3.74 11.16 5.09
C GLU A 46 -3.06 10.52 6.30
N MET A 47 -3.74 9.57 6.94
CA MET A 47 -3.11 8.80 8.00
C MET A 47 -1.92 8.00 7.47
N VAL A 48 -2.05 7.27 6.35
CA VAL A 48 -0.94 6.50 5.79
C VAL A 48 0.28 7.38 5.49
N PHE A 49 0.09 8.54 4.85
CA PHE A 49 1.20 9.47 4.58
C PHE A 49 1.85 9.97 5.87
N TRP A 50 1.05 10.36 6.87
CA TRP A 50 1.57 10.83 8.15
C TRP A 50 2.34 9.73 8.91
N LEU A 51 1.81 8.51 8.91
CA LEU A 51 2.39 7.36 9.60
C LEU A 51 3.68 6.87 8.95
N ALA A 52 3.82 7.00 7.64
CA ALA A 52 5.05 6.66 6.93
C ALA A 52 6.22 7.60 7.29
N GLU A 53 5.92 8.84 7.71
CA GLU A 53 6.92 9.80 8.17
C GLU A 53 7.24 9.66 9.68
N ASP A 54 6.32 9.12 10.48
CA ASP A 54 6.49 8.95 11.92
C ASP A 54 7.07 7.57 12.27
N GLN A 55 8.31 7.53 12.77
CA GLN A 55 8.99 6.29 13.17
C GLN A 55 8.51 5.71 14.53
N SER A 56 7.38 6.16 15.05
CA SER A 56 6.83 5.63 16.29
C SER A 56 6.07 4.32 16.07
N GLN A 57 6.19 3.36 17.00
CA GLN A 57 5.45 2.08 16.92
C GLN A 57 3.93 2.23 17.12
N LEU A 58 3.46 3.42 17.51
CA LEU A 58 2.04 3.73 17.67
C LEU A 58 1.30 3.77 16.32
N CYS A 59 2.05 3.82 15.22
CA CYS A 59 1.50 4.11 13.91
C CYS A 59 0.53 3.02 13.39
N GLY A 60 0.93 1.74 13.48
CA GLY A 60 0.07 0.64 13.04
C GLY A 60 -1.20 0.48 13.88
N GLU A 61 -1.15 0.81 15.17
CA GLU A 61 -2.29 0.66 16.09
C GLU A 61 -3.41 1.66 15.80
N ILE A 62 -3.07 2.91 15.47
CA ILE A 62 -4.04 3.94 15.10
C ILE A 62 -4.75 3.57 13.79
N LEU A 63 -4.00 3.13 12.79
CA LEU A 63 -4.59 2.71 11.52
C LEU A 63 -5.54 1.50 11.72
N ARG A 64 -5.11 0.50 12.49
CA ARG A 64 -5.95 -0.64 12.88
C ARG A 64 -7.20 -0.21 13.62
N LEU A 65 -7.11 0.74 14.55
CA LEU A 65 -8.28 1.24 15.28
C LEU A 65 -9.28 1.91 14.33
N LEU A 66 -8.82 2.80 13.44
CA LEU A 66 -9.71 3.49 12.50
C LEU A 66 -10.44 2.49 11.59
N LEU A 67 -9.72 1.48 11.09
CA LEU A 67 -10.31 0.40 10.29
C LEU A 67 -11.33 -0.42 11.10
N GLN A 68 -11.03 -0.78 12.34
CA GLN A 68 -11.96 -1.46 13.25
C GLN A 68 -13.22 -0.63 13.55
N LEU A 69 -13.08 0.70 13.56
CA LEU A 69 -14.18 1.65 13.75
C LEU A 69 -14.99 1.92 12.47
N GLY A 70 -14.69 1.25 11.36
CA GLY A 70 -15.46 1.31 10.12
C GLY A 70 -14.94 2.33 9.10
N ALA A 71 -13.70 2.79 9.23
CA ALA A 71 -13.03 3.44 8.11
C ALA A 71 -12.87 2.42 6.96
N ASP A 72 -13.33 2.77 5.77
CA ASP A 72 -13.32 1.90 4.60
C ASP A 72 -12.05 2.17 3.76
N PRO A 73 -11.13 1.19 3.62
CA PRO A 73 -9.89 1.38 2.89
C PRO A 73 -10.07 1.49 1.37
N ASN A 74 -11.27 1.19 0.85
CA ASN A 74 -11.57 1.19 -0.58
C ASN A 74 -12.20 2.51 -1.06
N ILE A 75 -12.39 3.50 -0.18
CA ILE A 75 -12.83 4.82 -0.61
C ILE A 75 -11.72 5.47 -1.43
N LEU A 76 -12.10 5.99 -2.60
CA LEU A 76 -11.21 6.73 -3.48
C LEU A 76 -11.26 8.22 -3.15
N GLY A 77 -10.09 8.83 -3.09
CA GLY A 77 -9.96 10.29 -3.13
C GLY A 77 -10.29 10.85 -4.52
N ASP A 78 -10.21 12.17 -4.66
CA ASP A 78 -10.56 12.88 -5.90
C ASP A 78 -9.68 12.49 -7.10
N GLU A 79 -8.43 12.07 -6.85
CA GLU A 79 -7.51 11.56 -7.89
C GLU A 79 -7.74 10.08 -8.23
N GLY A 80 -8.79 9.45 -7.69
CA GLY A 80 -9.06 8.03 -7.91
C GLY A 80 -8.06 7.09 -7.23
N SER A 81 -7.33 7.58 -6.23
CA SER A 81 -6.38 6.82 -5.41
C SER A 81 -7.02 6.38 -4.09
N SER A 82 -6.62 5.22 -3.58
CA SER A 82 -7.10 4.68 -2.29
C SER A 82 -6.02 4.77 -1.21
N ALA A 83 -6.36 4.36 0.01
CA ALA A 83 -5.37 4.20 1.08
C ALA A 83 -4.27 3.19 0.70
N LEU A 84 -4.61 2.17 -0.11
CA LEU A 84 -3.64 1.20 -0.62
C LEU A 84 -2.65 1.86 -1.59
N THR A 85 -3.10 2.80 -2.44
CA THR A 85 -2.20 3.61 -3.28
C THR A 85 -1.20 4.39 -2.43
N ALA A 86 -1.66 5.02 -1.34
CA ALA A 86 -0.77 5.75 -0.43
C ALA A 86 0.28 4.83 0.20
N ALA A 87 -0.11 3.64 0.67
CA ALA A 87 0.82 2.69 1.29
C ALA A 87 1.89 2.19 0.29
N MET A 88 1.48 1.97 -0.96
CA MET A 88 2.39 1.64 -2.06
C MET A 88 3.40 2.76 -2.35
N LEU A 89 2.97 4.03 -2.37
CA LEU A 89 3.86 5.19 -2.56
C LEU A 89 4.87 5.33 -1.42
N CYS A 90 4.45 5.06 -0.19
CA CYS A 90 5.31 5.10 0.99
C CYS A 90 6.26 3.89 1.09
N MET A 91 6.09 2.87 0.25
CA MET A 91 6.84 1.60 0.29
C MET A 91 6.79 0.88 1.66
N ASP A 92 5.76 1.15 2.46
CA ASP A 92 5.62 0.59 3.80
C ASP A 92 4.83 -0.72 3.77
N SER A 93 5.56 -1.84 3.90
CA SER A 93 4.96 -3.18 3.87
C SER A 93 4.06 -3.48 5.07
N GLU A 94 4.28 -2.81 6.21
CA GLU A 94 3.43 -2.98 7.39
C GLU A 94 2.07 -2.31 7.17
N LEU A 95 2.06 -1.04 6.73
CA LEU A 95 0.82 -0.32 6.43
C LEU A 95 0.05 -1.00 5.29
N LEU A 96 0.77 -1.47 4.27
CA LEU A 96 0.20 -2.27 3.19
C LEU A 96 -0.50 -3.52 3.75
N GLY A 97 0.17 -4.27 4.62
CA GLY A 97 -0.38 -5.47 5.26
C GLY A 97 -1.59 -5.18 6.14
N ILE A 98 -1.61 -4.05 6.86
CA ILE A 98 -2.74 -3.62 7.68
C ILE A 98 -3.98 -3.38 6.81
N LEU A 99 -3.83 -2.61 5.73
CA LEU A 99 -4.93 -2.27 4.83
C LEU A 99 -5.49 -3.51 4.12
N LEU A 100 -4.61 -4.37 3.59
CA LEU A 100 -5.01 -5.64 2.96
C LEU A 100 -5.75 -6.55 3.94
N SER A 101 -5.25 -6.68 5.17
CA SER A 101 -5.91 -7.46 6.23
C SER A 101 -7.29 -6.90 6.59
N ALA A 102 -7.52 -5.60 6.38
CA ALA A 102 -8.80 -4.94 6.62
C ALA A 102 -9.72 -4.93 5.38
N GLY A 103 -9.36 -5.61 4.31
CA GLY A 103 -10.20 -5.76 3.11
C GLY A 103 -9.99 -4.67 2.05
N ALA A 104 -8.83 -4.00 2.04
CA ALA A 104 -8.42 -3.22 0.87
C ALA A 104 -8.33 -4.13 -0.36
N ASP A 105 -8.93 -3.71 -1.48
CA ASP A 105 -8.92 -4.45 -2.73
C ASP A 105 -7.59 -4.21 -3.48
N PRO A 106 -6.72 -5.24 -3.61
CA PRO A 106 -5.45 -5.09 -4.30
C PRO A 106 -5.56 -4.99 -5.82
N ASN A 107 -6.78 -5.02 -6.38
CA ASN A 107 -7.06 -4.85 -7.80
C ASN A 107 -7.84 -3.56 -8.09
N GLN A 108 -8.04 -2.70 -7.08
CA GLN A 108 -8.66 -1.40 -7.27
C GLN A 108 -7.77 -0.49 -8.15
N PRO A 109 -8.34 0.46 -8.92
CA PRO A 109 -7.53 1.43 -9.66
C PRO A 109 -6.59 2.20 -8.74
N LYS A 110 -5.32 2.33 -9.14
CA LYS A 110 -4.32 3.11 -8.40
C LYS A 110 -4.36 4.62 -8.67
N GLY A 111 -5.25 5.11 -9.53
CA GLY A 111 -5.43 6.54 -9.87
C GLY A 111 -4.36 7.16 -10.78
N LEU A 112 -3.14 6.63 -10.81
CA LEU A 112 -1.99 7.25 -11.50
C LEU A 112 -1.84 6.85 -12.99
N CYS A 113 -2.32 5.66 -13.36
CA CYS A 113 -2.33 5.17 -14.75
C CYS A 113 -3.36 4.03 -14.86
N GLU A 114 -4.22 4.05 -15.88
CA GLU A 114 -5.22 3.00 -16.12
C GLU A 114 -4.60 1.67 -16.61
N SER A 115 -3.34 1.68 -17.07
CA SER A 115 -2.75 0.52 -17.74
C SER A 115 -2.17 -0.53 -16.82
N ASP A 116 -1.83 -0.18 -15.57
CA ASP A 116 -1.01 -1.02 -14.68
C ASP A 116 -1.74 -1.32 -13.37
N SER A 117 -1.65 -2.57 -12.93
CA SER A 117 -2.16 -3.03 -11.64
C SER A 117 -1.24 -2.63 -10.47
N PHE A 118 -1.70 -2.81 -9.23
CA PHE A 118 -0.82 -2.72 -8.06
C PHE A 118 0.30 -3.78 -8.10
N TYR A 119 0.03 -4.96 -8.68
CA TYR A 119 1.02 -6.01 -8.82
C TYR A 119 2.16 -5.60 -9.76
N ASP A 120 1.83 -5.10 -10.97
CA ASP A 120 2.85 -4.67 -11.94
C ASP A 120 3.68 -3.49 -11.38
N TRP A 121 3.04 -2.59 -10.64
CA TRP A 121 3.75 -1.50 -9.99
C TRP A 121 4.70 -1.99 -8.90
N ALA A 122 4.24 -2.90 -8.03
CA ALA A 122 5.08 -3.52 -7.01
C ALA A 122 6.27 -4.28 -7.62
N GLU A 123 6.06 -4.89 -8.79
CA GLU A 123 7.09 -5.63 -9.52
C GLU A 123 8.13 -4.68 -10.08
N LEU A 124 7.67 -3.63 -10.79
CA LEU A 124 8.55 -2.61 -11.33
C LEU A 124 9.38 -1.93 -10.23
N ASP A 125 8.74 -1.59 -9.11
CA ASP A 125 9.42 -0.99 -7.96
C ASP A 125 10.45 -1.94 -7.33
N TYR A 126 10.09 -3.23 -7.15
CA TYR A 126 11.02 -4.25 -6.69
C TYR A 126 12.23 -4.31 -7.61
N CYS A 127 11.99 -4.46 -8.91
CA CYS A 127 13.04 -4.64 -9.88
C CYS A 127 13.95 -3.42 -9.98
N TYR A 128 13.37 -2.22 -9.96
CA TYR A 128 14.12 -0.97 -9.95
C TYR A 128 14.98 -0.84 -8.69
N ASN A 129 14.41 -1.00 -7.50
CA ASN A 129 15.15 -0.74 -6.26
C ASN A 129 16.14 -1.84 -5.89
N VAL A 130 15.90 -3.09 -6.29
CA VAL A 130 16.75 -4.23 -5.92
C VAL A 130 17.79 -4.55 -6.98
N TRP A 131 17.44 -4.44 -8.26
CA TRP A 131 18.33 -4.83 -9.35
C TRP A 131 18.95 -3.65 -10.10
N MET A 132 18.47 -2.40 -9.93
CA MET A 132 18.98 -1.23 -10.68
C MET A 132 19.54 -0.08 -9.81
N ARG A 133 18.80 0.41 -8.81
CA ARG A 133 18.98 1.76 -8.22
C ARG A 133 20.33 2.00 -7.53
N ASP A 134 20.92 0.97 -6.92
CA ASP A 134 22.14 1.08 -6.11
C ASP A 134 23.22 0.07 -6.51
N ASN A 135 23.09 -0.57 -7.69
CA ASN A 135 23.96 -1.67 -8.08
C ASN A 135 24.85 -1.30 -9.27
N GLU A 136 26.13 -1.00 -9.00
CA GLU A 136 27.15 -0.82 -10.05
C GLU A 136 27.47 -2.15 -10.78
N GLU A 137 27.04 -3.31 -10.26
CA GLU A 137 27.21 -4.62 -10.93
C GLU A 137 26.14 -4.93 -11.97
N PHE A 138 24.95 -4.30 -11.90
CA PHE A 138 23.82 -4.65 -12.76
C PHE A 138 23.32 -3.43 -13.54
N GLU A 139 23.46 -3.49 -14.88
CA GLU A 139 23.00 -2.43 -15.80
C GLU A 139 21.51 -2.60 -16.21
N LEU A 140 20.77 -3.53 -15.60
CA LEU A 140 19.43 -3.96 -16.04
C LEU A 140 18.38 -3.84 -14.93
N MET A 141 17.14 -3.51 -15.30
CA MET A 141 15.95 -3.49 -14.42
C MET A 141 15.40 -4.91 -14.18
N SER A 142 16.28 -5.89 -14.02
CA SER A 142 15.94 -7.31 -13.93
C SER A 142 17.07 -8.10 -13.26
N PRO A 143 16.80 -9.31 -12.74
CA PRO A 143 17.86 -10.16 -12.22
C PRO A 143 18.91 -10.53 -13.29
N PRO A 144 20.13 -10.95 -12.90
CA PRO A 144 21.25 -11.17 -13.83
C PRO A 144 21.11 -12.43 -14.70
N GLU A 145 20.29 -13.39 -14.27
CA GLU A 145 20.02 -14.63 -14.99
C GLU A 145 18.60 -14.60 -15.52
N GLU A 146 18.43 -14.77 -16.83
CA GLU A 146 17.11 -14.75 -17.47
C GLU A 146 16.17 -15.85 -16.93
N PRO A 147 14.85 -15.57 -16.81
CA PRO A 147 13.88 -16.57 -16.40
C PRO A 147 13.78 -17.69 -17.45
N THR A 148 13.68 -18.94 -16.98
CA THR A 148 13.48 -20.09 -17.86
C THR A 148 12.06 -20.12 -18.43
N ASP A 149 11.81 -20.96 -19.45
CA ASP A 149 10.45 -21.19 -19.97
C ASP A 149 9.47 -21.60 -18.86
N ALA A 150 9.94 -22.35 -17.85
CA ALA A 150 9.13 -22.77 -16.71
C ALA A 150 8.79 -21.61 -15.76
N ASP A 151 9.64 -20.60 -15.68
CA ASP A 151 9.43 -19.43 -14.83
C ASP A 151 8.43 -18.45 -15.47
N GLN A 152 8.22 -18.53 -16.79
CA GLN A 152 7.35 -17.63 -17.55
C GLN A 152 5.92 -18.16 -17.74
N VAL A 153 5.57 -19.32 -17.16
CA VAL A 153 4.25 -19.95 -17.39
C VAL A 153 3.11 -19.31 -16.62
N SER A 154 3.41 -18.60 -15.53
CA SER A 154 2.43 -17.88 -14.71
C SER A 154 3.10 -16.83 -13.84
N GLU A 155 2.30 -15.88 -13.32
CA GLU A 155 2.78 -14.87 -12.37
C GLU A 155 3.35 -15.49 -11.08
N GLU A 156 2.80 -16.61 -10.62
CA GLU A 156 3.36 -17.35 -9.47
C GLU A 156 4.75 -17.90 -9.78
N SER A 157 4.92 -18.49 -10.96
CA SER A 157 6.19 -19.09 -11.37
C SER A 157 7.26 -18.02 -11.53
N TYR A 158 6.87 -16.85 -12.04
CA TYR A 158 7.76 -15.72 -12.19
C TYR A 158 8.11 -15.09 -10.83
N LEU A 159 7.16 -14.97 -9.91
CA LEU A 159 7.42 -14.52 -8.54
C LEU A 159 8.38 -15.47 -7.78
N ASP A 160 8.21 -16.78 -7.95
CA ASP A 160 9.15 -17.78 -7.43
C ASP A 160 10.54 -17.63 -8.05
N TYR A 161 10.63 -17.27 -9.34
CA TYR A 161 11.89 -16.95 -9.98
C TYR A 161 12.56 -15.71 -9.36
N LEU A 162 11.83 -14.60 -9.17
CA LEU A 162 12.35 -13.40 -8.52
C LEU A 162 12.88 -13.73 -7.12
N ASP A 163 12.15 -14.56 -6.36
CA ASP A 163 12.56 -14.99 -5.03
C ASP A 163 13.85 -15.83 -5.04
N ARG A 164 13.94 -16.81 -5.95
CA ARG A 164 15.16 -17.62 -6.11
C ARG A 164 16.37 -16.76 -6.47
N MET A 165 16.19 -15.77 -7.34
CA MET A 165 17.25 -14.82 -7.68
C MET A 165 17.64 -13.98 -6.46
N ALA A 166 16.67 -13.47 -5.71
CA ALA A 166 16.94 -12.70 -4.51
C ALA A 166 17.79 -13.48 -3.50
N VAL A 167 17.41 -14.74 -3.24
CA VAL A 167 18.14 -15.64 -2.34
C VAL A 167 19.54 -15.95 -2.87
N LYS A 168 19.68 -16.25 -4.16
CA LYS A 168 20.96 -16.61 -4.79
C LYS A 168 21.98 -15.47 -4.74
N TYR A 169 21.53 -14.24 -4.99
CA TYR A 169 22.40 -13.06 -5.01
C TYR A 169 22.46 -12.33 -3.66
N GLY A 170 21.76 -12.81 -2.64
CA GLY A 170 21.78 -12.24 -1.29
C GLY A 170 21.19 -10.84 -1.21
N VAL A 171 20.23 -10.52 -2.08
CA VAL A 171 19.53 -9.23 -2.13
C VAL A 171 18.16 -9.32 -1.45
N ARG A 172 17.49 -8.18 -1.27
CA ARG A 172 16.14 -8.13 -0.68
C ARG A 172 15.17 -9.01 -1.47
N ARG A 173 14.38 -9.81 -0.76
CA ARG A 173 13.32 -10.65 -1.34
C ARG A 173 12.10 -9.83 -1.75
N PRO A 174 11.28 -10.29 -2.71
CA PRO A 174 10.07 -9.60 -3.16
C PRO A 174 8.90 -9.73 -2.17
N ASP A 175 9.11 -9.45 -0.89
CA ASP A 175 8.13 -9.72 0.17
C ASP A 175 6.79 -8.98 -0.02
N HIS A 176 6.83 -7.76 -0.56
CA HIS A 176 5.64 -6.96 -0.84
C HIS A 176 4.83 -7.52 -2.02
N LEU A 177 5.49 -8.13 -3.02
CA LEU A 177 4.81 -8.85 -4.10
C LEU A 177 4.12 -10.11 -3.57
N PHE A 178 4.81 -10.89 -2.74
CA PHE A 178 4.20 -12.04 -2.08
C PHE A 178 3.00 -11.64 -1.24
N LEU A 179 3.12 -10.52 -0.49
CA LEU A 179 2.02 -9.99 0.30
C LEU A 179 0.82 -9.63 -0.60
N LEU A 180 1.01 -8.80 -1.63
CA LEU A 180 -0.06 -8.45 -2.57
C LEU A 180 -0.69 -9.70 -3.19
N ARG A 181 0.13 -10.64 -3.68
CA ARG A 181 -0.34 -11.89 -4.29
C ARG A 181 -1.16 -12.73 -3.32
N SER A 182 -0.75 -12.81 -2.05
CA SER A 182 -1.48 -13.56 -1.02
C SER A 182 -2.88 -13.01 -0.73
N TYR A 183 -3.12 -11.73 -1.03
CA TYR A 183 -4.43 -11.09 -0.95
C TYR A 183 -5.17 -11.03 -2.29
N GLY A 184 -4.64 -11.70 -3.33
CA GLY A 184 -5.30 -11.83 -4.63
C GLY A 184 -5.02 -10.69 -5.61
N ALA A 185 -3.92 -9.95 -5.43
CA ALA A 185 -3.45 -9.01 -6.43
C ALA A 185 -3.13 -9.74 -7.76
N LYS A 186 -3.59 -9.18 -8.86
CA LYS A 186 -3.40 -9.68 -10.22
C LYS A 186 -2.54 -8.72 -11.02
N SER A 187 -1.75 -9.25 -11.95
CA SER A 187 -1.07 -8.44 -12.95
C SER A 187 -2.08 -7.80 -13.91
N ALA A 188 -1.69 -6.73 -14.61
CA ALA A 188 -2.59 -6.11 -15.59
C ALA A 188 -2.94 -7.08 -16.73
N HIS A 189 -2.08 -8.05 -17.02
CA HIS A 189 -2.37 -9.11 -17.99
C HIS A 189 -3.52 -10.01 -17.49
N GLU A 190 -3.48 -10.43 -16.24
CA GLU A 190 -4.50 -11.26 -15.61
C GLU A 190 -5.83 -10.54 -15.35
N ILE A 191 -5.81 -9.20 -15.24
CA ILE A 191 -7.03 -8.40 -15.12
C ILE A 191 -7.74 -8.25 -16.49
N LYS A 192 -6.96 -8.15 -17.58
CA LYS A 192 -7.48 -7.91 -18.94
C LYS A 192 -7.87 -9.20 -19.67
N GLY A 193 -7.37 -10.36 -19.25
CA GLY A 193 -7.65 -11.69 -19.81
C GLY A 193 -8.90 -12.34 -19.24
#